data_AF-U3C0H0-F1
#
_entry.id   AF-U3C0H0-F1
#
_cell.length_a   1.000
_cell.length_b   1.000
_cell.length_c   1.000
_cell.angle_alpha   90.00
_cell.angle_beta   90.00
_cell.angle_gamma   90.00
#
_symmetry.space_group_name_H-M   'P 1'
#
loop_
_entity.id
_entity.type
_entity.pdbx_description
1 polymer ?
#
loop_
_entity_poly.entity_id
_entity_poly.type
_entity_poly.pdbx_seq_one_letter_code
_entity_poly.pdbx_strand_id
1 'polypeptide(L)'
;MAVLIEALSVVIRCEAIAKKYIGGMDAFIAALPNKSLCSDGELARVRFMVPIDVQAYVESLIANGLTFKRSDKAIDIVVVDQLHGPTTDCDWVDVGETDWNNNPNHTVAVCCARPTKVDRIFVPEGWRYEESLSASGIYIDGKEVPESLKFARHENGVDVLLDEKTGQEFYVGRS
;
A
#
# COMPACT_ATOMS: atom_id res chain seq x y z
N MET A 1 16.75 2.47 4.91
CA MET A 1 15.47 2.81 5.55
C MET A 1 14.39 1.94 4.94
N ALA A 2 13.19 1.89 5.52
CA ALA A 2 12.08 1.14 4.94
C ALA A 2 10.75 1.88 5.12
N VAL A 3 9.82 1.68 4.20
CA VAL A 3 8.42 2.11 4.32
C VAL A 3 7.57 0.94 4.84
N LEU A 4 6.61 1.24 5.72
CA LEU A 4 5.61 0.27 6.18
C LEU A 4 4.78 -0.24 5.00
N ILE A 5 4.57 -1.55 4.92
CA ILE A 5 3.61 -2.20 4.04
C ILE A 5 2.41 -2.63 4.87
N GLU A 6 1.23 -2.24 4.41
CA GLU A 6 -0.03 -2.56 5.06
C GLU A 6 -1.12 -2.71 3.99
N ALA A 7 -2.00 -3.71 4.12
CA ALA A 7 -2.96 -4.14 3.10
C ALA A 7 -2.32 -4.25 1.70
N LEU A 8 -2.86 -3.53 0.72
CA LEU A 8 -2.27 -3.37 -0.60
C LEU A 8 -1.52 -2.04 -0.64
N SER A 9 -0.23 -2.10 -0.95
CA SER A 9 0.65 -0.94 -0.94
C SER A 9 1.24 -0.70 -2.33
N VAL A 10 0.95 0.47 -2.91
CA VAL A 10 1.61 0.94 -4.13
C VAL A 10 2.89 1.64 -3.74
N VAL A 11 4.03 1.02 -4.05
CA VAL A 11 5.38 1.51 -3.76
C VAL A 11 5.99 2.08 -5.03
N ILE A 12 6.51 3.31 -4.94
CA ILE A 12 6.97 4.11 -6.07
C ILE A 12 8.37 4.63 -5.78
N ARG A 13 9.25 4.60 -6.77
CA ARG A 13 10.59 5.23 -6.65
C ARG A 13 10.45 6.75 -6.60
N CYS A 14 10.93 7.39 -5.53
CA CYS A 14 10.93 8.85 -5.40
C CYS A 14 11.71 9.53 -6.53
N GLU A 15 12.80 8.91 -6.98
CA GLU A 15 13.57 9.38 -8.13
C GLU A 15 12.72 9.41 -9.42
N ALA A 16 11.86 8.41 -9.63
CA ALA A 16 10.98 8.36 -10.79
C ALA A 16 9.90 9.43 -10.72
N ILE A 17 9.34 9.68 -9.53
CA ILE A 17 8.41 10.79 -9.30
C ILE A 17 9.07 12.11 -9.70
N ALA A 18 10.25 12.40 -9.15
CA ALA A 18 10.95 13.65 -9.41
C ALA A 18 11.33 13.87 -10.90
N LYS A 19 11.65 12.79 -11.64
CA LYS A 19 12.15 12.89 -13.01
C LYS A 19 11.09 12.73 -14.09
N LYS A 20 10.02 11.96 -13.83
CA LYS A 20 9.08 11.50 -14.86
C LYS A 20 7.65 11.91 -14.59
N TYR A 21 7.25 12.09 -13.34
CA TYR A 21 5.88 12.47 -13.02
C TYR A 21 5.60 13.89 -13.55
N ILE A 22 4.51 14.07 -14.27
CA ILE A 22 4.13 15.37 -14.83
C ILE A 22 3.90 16.36 -13.69
N GLY A 23 4.69 17.44 -13.66
CA GLY A 23 4.67 18.42 -12.56
C GLY A 23 5.51 18.04 -11.33
N GLY A 24 6.22 16.90 -11.38
CA GLY A 24 7.19 16.50 -10.36
C GLY A 24 6.57 16.14 -9.00
N MET A 25 7.36 16.29 -7.94
CA MET A 25 6.98 15.87 -6.58
C MET A 25 5.76 16.63 -6.04
N ASP A 26 5.68 17.94 -6.28
CA ASP A 26 4.57 18.77 -5.77
C ASP A 26 3.24 18.35 -6.38
N ALA A 27 3.22 18.09 -7.70
CA ALA A 27 2.02 17.60 -8.38
C ALA A 27 1.64 16.19 -7.92
N PHE A 28 2.62 15.31 -7.68
CA PHE A 28 2.38 13.99 -7.13
C PHE A 28 1.73 14.05 -5.73
N ILE A 29 2.26 14.89 -4.83
CA ILE A 29 1.70 15.07 -3.49
C ILE A 29 0.28 15.64 -3.55
N ALA A 30 0.04 16.61 -4.44
CA ALA A 30 -1.28 17.21 -4.62
C ALA A 30 -2.32 16.22 -5.19
N ALA A 31 -1.88 15.17 -5.88
CA ALA A 31 -2.73 14.16 -6.52
C ALA A 31 -2.93 12.89 -5.67
N LEU A 32 -2.47 12.86 -4.42
CA LEU A 32 -2.62 11.69 -3.55
C LEU A 32 -4.11 11.37 -3.32
N PRO A 33 -4.54 10.11 -3.48
CA PRO A 33 -5.95 9.74 -3.36
C PRO A 33 -6.39 9.65 -1.89
N ASN A 34 -5.45 9.54 -0.95
CA ASN A 34 -5.71 9.48 0.48
C ASN A 34 -4.51 9.95 1.30
N LYS A 35 -4.68 10.03 2.62
CA LYS A 35 -3.65 10.50 3.57
C LYS A 35 -2.70 9.40 4.04
N SER A 36 -2.61 8.28 3.32
CA SER A 36 -1.79 7.14 3.74
C SER A 36 -0.34 7.20 3.25
N LEU A 37 0.07 8.28 2.57
CA LEU A 37 1.44 8.43 2.10
C LEU A 37 2.43 8.28 3.27
N CYS A 38 3.43 7.43 3.08
CA CYS A 38 4.69 7.54 3.80
C CYS A 38 5.86 7.44 2.82
N SER A 39 7.00 8.01 3.19
CA SER A 39 8.21 7.95 2.38
C SER A 39 9.46 7.97 3.26
N ASP A 40 10.47 7.22 2.84
CA ASP A 40 11.82 7.25 3.42
C ASP A 40 12.81 8.07 2.59
N GLY A 41 12.33 8.78 1.57
CA GLY A 41 13.13 9.56 0.63
C GLY A 41 13.59 8.79 -0.62
N GLU A 42 13.65 7.46 -0.56
CA GLU A 42 13.96 6.60 -1.72
C GLU A 42 12.68 6.03 -2.33
N LEU A 43 11.76 5.62 -1.45
CA LEU A 43 10.48 5.04 -1.77
C LEU A 43 9.35 5.92 -1.23
N ALA A 44 8.28 6.05 -2.00
CA ALA A 44 6.99 6.54 -1.58
C ALA A 44 5.98 5.39 -1.57
N ARG A 45 5.13 5.30 -0.55
CA ARG A 45 4.10 4.26 -0.45
C ARG A 45 2.73 4.86 -0.20
N VAL A 46 1.74 4.42 -0.96
CA VAL A 46 0.32 4.71 -0.73
C VAL A 46 -0.44 3.39 -0.51
N ARG A 47 -1.29 3.34 0.51
CA ARG A 47 -2.08 2.17 0.94
C ARG A 47 -3.48 2.20 0.33
N PHE A 48 -3.99 1.01 0.03
CA PHE A 48 -5.35 0.72 -0.44
C PHE A 48 -5.87 -0.55 0.24
N MET A 49 -7.19 -0.65 0.38
CA MET A 49 -7.84 -1.83 0.96
C MET A 49 -8.23 -2.87 -0.08
N VAL A 50 -8.40 -2.46 -1.34
CA VAL A 50 -8.99 -3.29 -2.40
C VAL A 50 -8.25 -3.16 -3.73
N PRO A 51 -8.16 -4.24 -4.52
CA PRO A 51 -7.42 -4.25 -5.79
C PRO A 51 -7.91 -3.25 -6.83
N ILE A 52 -9.21 -2.94 -6.85
CA ILE A 52 -9.79 -2.02 -7.84
C ILE A 52 -9.28 -0.58 -7.66
N ASP A 53 -9.12 -0.13 -6.40
CA ASP A 53 -8.59 1.20 -6.10
C ASP A 53 -7.08 1.25 -6.41
N VAL A 54 -6.35 0.16 -6.15
CA VAL A 54 -4.95 0.00 -6.57
C VAL A 54 -4.82 0.15 -8.09
N GLN A 55 -5.66 -0.54 -8.84
CA GLN A 55 -5.64 -0.49 -10.31
C GLN A 55 -5.87 0.95 -10.80
N ALA A 56 -6.91 1.62 -10.30
CA ALA A 56 -7.20 3.00 -10.68
C ALA A 56 -6.04 3.95 -10.36
N TYR A 57 -5.40 3.79 -9.20
CA TYR A 57 -4.25 4.61 -8.85
C TYR A 57 -3.03 4.33 -9.72
N VAL A 58 -2.71 3.06 -9.99
CA VAL A 58 -1.60 2.70 -10.90
C VAL A 58 -1.84 3.24 -12.31
N GLU A 59 -3.06 3.17 -12.83
CA GLU A 59 -3.43 3.76 -14.13
C GLU A 59 -3.23 5.27 -14.14
N SER A 60 -3.62 5.97 -13.06
CA SER A 60 -3.36 7.41 -12.90
C SER A 60 -1.86 7.75 -12.86
N LEU A 61 -1.04 6.96 -12.15
CA LEU A 61 0.40 7.14 -12.13
C LEU A 61 1.03 6.95 -13.51
N ILE A 62 0.55 5.98 -14.29
CA ILE A 62 0.99 5.73 -15.67
C ILE A 62 0.59 6.90 -16.58
N ALA A 63 -0.64 7.37 -16.48
CA ALA A 63 -1.12 8.53 -17.24
C ALA A 63 -0.29 9.79 -16.94
N ASN A 64 0.30 9.88 -15.74
CA ASN A 64 1.18 10.97 -15.33
C ASN A 64 2.68 10.68 -15.57
N GLY A 65 3.03 9.69 -16.39
CA GLY A 65 4.39 9.50 -16.92
C GLY A 65 5.23 8.43 -16.21
N LEU A 66 4.72 7.77 -15.17
CA LEU A 66 5.43 6.65 -14.55
C LEU A 66 5.24 5.35 -15.34
N THR A 67 6.18 4.41 -15.17
CA THR A 67 6.07 3.07 -15.78
C THR A 67 5.82 2.02 -14.70
N PHE A 68 4.71 1.30 -14.78
CA PHE A 68 4.45 0.18 -13.87
C PHE A 68 5.40 -0.99 -14.13
N LYS A 69 5.28 -1.65 -15.29
CA LYS A 69 6.13 -2.79 -15.64
C LYS A 69 6.54 -2.82 -17.11
N ARG A 70 7.67 -3.45 -17.41
CA ARG A 70 8.11 -3.85 -18.77
C ARG A 70 8.62 -5.28 -18.73
N SER A 71 8.19 -6.12 -19.68
CA SER A 71 8.55 -7.54 -19.74
C SER A 71 8.36 -8.24 -18.38
N ASP A 72 7.21 -7.99 -17.75
CA ASP A 72 6.81 -8.49 -16.42
C ASP A 72 7.70 -8.11 -15.22
N LYS A 73 8.62 -7.16 -15.40
CA LYS A 73 9.40 -6.56 -14.31
C LYS A 73 8.93 -5.15 -13.97
N ALA A 74 8.80 -4.88 -12.67
CA ALA A 74 8.47 -3.57 -12.12
C ALA A 74 9.57 -2.53 -12.45
N ILE A 75 9.17 -1.33 -12.89
CA ILE A 75 10.09 -0.27 -13.33
C ILE A 75 10.14 0.90 -12.34
N ASP A 76 9.06 1.67 -12.25
CA ASP A 76 8.95 2.83 -11.34
C ASP A 76 8.00 2.55 -10.17
N ILE A 77 7.11 1.57 -10.34
CA ILE A 77 6.02 1.22 -9.42
C ILE A 77 6.04 -0.28 -9.19
N VAL A 78 5.86 -0.72 -7.95
CA VAL A 78 5.54 -2.11 -7.58
C VAL A 78 4.38 -2.11 -6.61
N VAL A 79 3.42 -3.02 -6.81
CA VAL A 79 2.35 -3.24 -5.83
C VAL A 79 2.78 -4.38 -4.92
N VAL A 80 2.74 -4.14 -3.61
CA VAL A 80 3.10 -5.10 -2.57
C VAL A 80 1.85 -5.42 -1.76
N ASP A 81 1.52 -6.70 -1.69
CA ASP A 81 0.52 -7.22 -0.76
C ASP A 81 1.20 -7.52 0.58
N GLN A 82 0.57 -7.14 1.69
CA GLN A 82 1.13 -7.31 3.03
C GLN A 82 1.47 -8.77 3.36
N LEU A 83 0.69 -9.73 2.88
CA LEU A 83 0.86 -11.16 3.18
C LEU A 83 1.72 -11.88 2.12
N HIS A 84 1.57 -11.48 0.85
CA HIS A 84 2.16 -12.20 -0.28
C HIS A 84 3.40 -11.52 -0.87
N GLY A 85 3.73 -10.31 -0.41
CA GLY A 85 4.86 -9.54 -0.92
C GLY A 85 4.60 -8.93 -2.31
N PRO A 86 5.65 -8.70 -3.11
CA PRO A 86 5.52 -8.07 -4.43
C PRO A 86 4.61 -8.88 -5.38
N THR A 87 3.67 -8.20 -6.02
CA THR A 87 2.77 -8.79 -7.04
C THR A 87 3.41 -8.88 -8.43
N THR A 88 4.61 -8.33 -8.60
CA THR A 88 5.35 -8.29 -9.86
C THR A 88 6.84 -8.38 -9.54
N ASP A 89 7.60 -9.10 -10.36
CA ASP A 89 9.05 -9.24 -10.19
C ASP A 89 9.71 -7.87 -10.12
N CYS A 90 10.51 -7.65 -9.09
CA CYS A 90 11.10 -6.35 -8.80
C CYS A 90 12.54 -6.50 -8.31
N ASP A 91 13.48 -5.90 -9.04
CA ASP A 91 14.90 -6.00 -8.75
C ASP A 91 15.41 -4.88 -7.83
N TRP A 92 14.57 -3.86 -7.56
CA TRP A 92 14.96 -2.64 -6.84
C TRP A 92 14.38 -2.51 -5.43
N VAL A 93 13.52 -3.45 -5.00
CA VAL A 93 13.06 -3.53 -3.60
C VAL A 93 13.40 -4.86 -2.95
N ASP A 94 13.55 -4.83 -1.63
CA ASP A 94 13.37 -5.99 -0.77
C ASP A 94 12.15 -5.77 0.13
N VAL A 95 11.31 -6.81 0.24
CA VAL A 95 10.14 -6.86 1.12
C VAL A 95 10.36 -7.94 2.17
N GLY A 96 10.01 -7.65 3.42
CA GLY A 96 10.12 -8.58 4.52
C GLY A 96 9.38 -8.08 5.75
N GLU A 97 9.66 -8.71 6.89
CA GLU A 97 9.05 -8.38 8.17
C GLU A 97 10.12 -7.93 9.18
N THR A 98 9.71 -7.09 10.13
CA THR A 98 10.58 -6.65 11.22
C THR A 98 9.77 -6.25 12.46
N ASP A 99 10.44 -6.17 13.61
CA ASP A 99 9.86 -5.81 14.88
C ASP A 99 9.64 -4.30 14.98
N TRP A 100 8.39 -3.88 15.14
CA TRP A 100 8.05 -2.50 15.43
C TRP A 100 8.57 -2.10 16.82
N ASN A 101 9.36 -1.03 16.87
CA ASN A 101 9.99 -0.52 18.10
C ASN A 101 10.77 -1.59 18.89
N ASN A 102 11.42 -2.54 18.20
CA ASN A 102 12.17 -3.65 18.81
C ASN A 102 11.31 -4.53 19.74
N ASN A 103 10.00 -4.60 19.51
CA ASN A 103 9.11 -5.51 20.22
C ASN A 103 8.80 -6.72 19.34
N PRO A 104 9.26 -7.94 19.69
CA PRO A 104 9.07 -9.14 18.88
C PRO A 104 7.62 -9.62 18.78
N ASN A 105 6.72 -9.06 19.62
CA ASN A 105 5.29 -9.33 19.50
C ASN A 105 4.59 -8.37 18.54
N HIS A 106 5.30 -7.34 18.05
CA HIS A 106 4.74 -6.30 17.19
C HIS A 106 5.39 -6.36 15.80
N THR A 107 5.08 -7.38 15.01
CA THR A 107 5.66 -7.55 13.68
C THR A 107 4.95 -6.66 12.65
N VAL A 108 5.72 -6.03 11.76
CA VAL A 108 5.20 -5.25 10.63
C VAL A 108 5.88 -5.65 9.33
N ALA A 109 5.11 -5.69 8.24
CA ALA A 109 5.66 -5.83 6.89
C ALA A 109 6.29 -4.50 6.44
N VAL A 110 7.43 -4.58 5.77
CA VAL A 110 8.20 -3.41 5.33
C VAL A 110 8.78 -3.64 3.93
N CYS A 111 9.02 -2.54 3.23
CA CYS A 111 9.67 -2.52 1.93
C CYS A 111 10.81 -1.50 1.93
N CYS A 112 11.96 -1.85 1.38
CA CYS A 112 13.13 -0.98 1.30
C CYS A 112 13.77 -1.04 -0.10
N ALA A 113 14.43 0.05 -0.49
CA ALA A 113 15.20 0.08 -1.73
C ALA A 113 16.48 -0.77 -1.58
N ARG A 114 16.88 -1.45 -2.65
CA ARG A 114 18.18 -2.15 -2.71
C ARG A 114 19.33 -1.16 -3.02
N PRO A 115 20.52 -1.33 -2.42
CA PRO A 115 20.88 -2.36 -1.44
C PRO A 115 20.35 -2.09 -0.02
N THR A 116 20.01 -3.17 0.68
CA THR A 116 19.20 -3.13 1.91
C THR A 116 19.98 -2.71 3.15
N LYS A 117 19.51 -1.64 3.81
CA LYS A 117 19.86 -1.30 5.20
C LYS A 117 18.60 -0.78 5.90
N VAL A 118 17.93 -1.64 6.65
CA VAL A 118 16.77 -1.23 7.47
C VAL A 118 17.26 -0.88 8.87
N ASP A 119 17.38 0.41 9.14
CA ASP A 119 17.68 0.97 10.47
C ASP A 119 16.52 1.81 11.03
N ARG A 120 15.56 2.16 10.18
CA ARG A 120 14.38 2.95 10.52
C ARG A 120 13.22 2.61 9.60
N ILE A 121 12.02 2.55 10.18
CA ILE A 121 10.75 2.32 9.49
C ILE A 121 9.99 3.64 9.41
N PHE A 122 9.47 3.95 8.23
CA PHE A 122 8.66 5.12 7.95
C PHE A 122 7.19 4.72 7.81
N VAL A 123 6.36 5.31 8.66
CA VAL A 123 4.92 5.08 8.74
C VAL A 123 4.17 6.35 8.33
N PRO A 124 2.88 6.25 7.94
CA PRO A 124 2.07 7.42 7.66
C PRO A 124 1.93 8.33 8.90
N GLU A 125 1.66 9.61 8.66
CA GLU A 125 1.43 10.54 9.76
C GLU A 125 0.26 10.06 10.64
N GLY A 126 0.48 10.06 11.96
CA GLY A 126 -0.53 9.63 12.94
C GLY A 126 -0.73 8.12 13.05
N TRP A 127 0.01 7.29 12.29
CA TRP A 127 -0.11 5.84 12.39
C TRP A 127 0.33 5.31 13.77
N ARG A 128 -0.42 4.36 14.31
CA ARG A 128 -0.17 3.68 15.59
C ARG A 128 -0.32 2.18 15.40
N TYR A 129 0.58 1.42 16.01
CA TYR A 129 0.59 -0.04 15.87
C TYR A 129 -0.72 -0.65 16.36
N GLU A 130 -1.22 -0.22 17.53
CA GLU A 130 -2.41 -0.78 18.18
C GLU A 130 -3.70 -0.61 17.36
N GLU A 131 -3.73 0.37 16.46
CA GLU A 131 -4.86 0.69 15.59
C GLU A 131 -4.65 0.17 14.15
N SER A 132 -3.54 -0.55 13.90
CA SER A 132 -3.10 -0.99 12.57
C SER A 132 -3.71 -2.33 12.14
N LEU A 133 -3.63 -2.61 10.83
CA LEU A 133 -3.97 -3.94 10.30
C LEU A 133 -2.96 -5.00 10.77
N SER A 134 -1.71 -4.61 10.98
CA SER A 134 -0.67 -5.49 11.53
C SER A 134 -1.02 -6.00 12.92
N ALA A 135 -1.66 -5.18 13.77
CA ALA A 135 -2.06 -5.57 15.12
C ALA A 135 -3.41 -6.28 15.18
N SER A 136 -4.37 -5.88 14.33
CA SER A 136 -5.73 -6.42 14.38
C SER A 136 -5.88 -7.77 13.67
N GLY A 137 -5.01 -8.08 12.70
CA GLY A 137 -5.15 -9.27 11.85
C GLY A 137 -6.38 -9.23 10.92
N ILE A 138 -7.11 -8.11 10.88
CA ILE A 138 -8.30 -7.92 10.06
C ILE A 138 -7.85 -7.43 8.67
N TYR A 139 -7.11 -8.26 7.96
CA TYR A 139 -6.86 -8.09 6.54
C TYR A 139 -7.39 -9.33 5.82
N ILE A 140 -8.42 -9.12 5.00
CA ILE A 140 -8.93 -10.17 4.11
C ILE A 140 -8.06 -10.09 2.86
N ASP A 141 -7.47 -11.22 2.48
CA ASP A 141 -6.74 -11.32 1.21
C ASP A 141 -7.63 -10.73 0.10
N GLY A 142 -7.09 -9.77 -0.65
CA GLY A 142 -7.81 -9.10 -1.74
C GLY A 142 -8.36 -10.06 -2.80
N LYS A 143 -7.89 -11.32 -2.83
CA LYS A 143 -8.41 -12.40 -3.67
C LYS A 143 -9.55 -13.22 -3.03
N GLU A 144 -9.71 -13.16 -1.71
CA GLU A 144 -10.64 -13.98 -0.93
C GLU A 144 -11.84 -13.18 -0.38
N VAL A 145 -12.15 -12.01 -0.93
CA VAL A 145 -13.40 -11.29 -0.59
C VAL A 145 -14.57 -12.26 -0.71
N PRO A 146 -15.25 -12.65 0.40
CA PRO A 146 -16.27 -13.69 0.35
C PRO A 146 -17.36 -13.31 -0.64
N GLU A 147 -17.78 -14.23 -1.51
CA GLU A 147 -18.87 -13.98 -2.48
C GLU A 147 -20.19 -13.58 -1.80
N SER A 148 -20.36 -13.89 -0.51
CA SER A 148 -21.53 -13.48 0.29
C SER A 148 -21.48 -12.04 0.78
N LEU A 149 -20.36 -11.32 0.59
CA LEU A 149 -20.28 -9.90 0.90
C LEU A 149 -21.07 -9.11 -0.13
N LYS A 150 -22.14 -8.47 0.34
CA LYS A 150 -22.89 -7.51 -0.45
C LYS A 150 -22.67 -6.10 0.06
N PHE A 151 -22.56 -5.18 -0.89
CA PHE A 151 -22.56 -3.76 -0.57
C PHE A 151 -23.85 -3.39 0.16
N ALA A 152 -23.70 -2.88 1.38
CA ALA A 152 -24.81 -2.40 2.20
C ALA A 152 -24.97 -0.89 2.04
N ARG A 153 -23.89 -0.13 2.21
CA ARG A 153 -23.89 1.35 2.14
C ARG A 153 -22.49 1.92 1.95
N HIS A 154 -22.42 3.18 1.54
CA HIS A 154 -21.20 3.97 1.50
C HIS A 154 -21.35 5.20 2.40
N GLU A 155 -20.44 5.38 3.34
CA GLU A 155 -20.47 6.49 4.30
C GLU A 155 -19.04 6.98 4.57
N ASN A 156 -18.79 8.28 4.42
CA ASN A 156 -17.51 8.93 4.74
C ASN A 156 -16.26 8.27 4.09
N GLY A 157 -16.37 7.84 2.83
CA GLY A 157 -15.26 7.18 2.13
C GLY A 157 -15.06 5.72 2.51
N VAL A 158 -16.00 5.11 3.22
CA VAL A 158 -15.98 3.70 3.62
C VAL A 158 -17.17 2.99 3.01
N ASP A 159 -16.91 1.90 2.29
CA ASP A 159 -17.94 0.93 1.93
C ASP A 159 -18.16 -0.01 3.11
N VAL A 160 -19.42 -0.17 3.49
CA VAL A 160 -19.85 -1.21 4.42
C VAL A 160 -20.40 -2.37 3.61
N LEU A 161 -19.76 -3.52 3.76
CA LEU A 161 -20.17 -4.78 3.16
C LEU A 161 -20.81 -5.66 4.24
N LEU A 162 -21.98 -6.22 3.98
CA LEU A 162 -22.63 -7.18 4.87
C LEU A 162 -22.36 -8.59 4.36
N ASP A 163 -21.81 -9.44 5.23
CA ASP A 163 -21.84 -10.88 4.98
C ASP A 163 -23.25 -11.41 5.28
N GLU A 164 -24.02 -11.71 4.25
CA GLU A 164 -25.39 -12.21 4.41
C GLU A 164 -25.46 -13.55 5.16
N LYS A 165 -24.35 -14.31 5.27
CA LYS A 165 -24.31 -15.58 6.01
C LYS A 165 -24.17 -15.40 7.51
N THR A 166 -23.34 -14.46 7.93
CA THR A 166 -23.01 -14.24 9.35
C THR A 166 -23.71 -13.04 9.96
N GLY A 167 -24.22 -12.13 9.12
CA GLY A 167 -24.75 -10.84 9.54
C GLY A 167 -23.66 -9.85 9.95
N GLN A 168 -22.39 -10.17 9.75
CA GLN A 168 -21.26 -9.32 10.13
C GLN A 168 -21.03 -8.21 9.08
N GLU A 169 -20.81 -6.99 9.56
CA GLU A 169 -20.39 -5.87 8.73
C GLU A 169 -18.86 -5.83 8.59
N PHE A 170 -18.41 -5.58 7.36
CA PHE A 170 -17.02 -5.37 6.98
C PHE A 170 -16.88 -3.97 6.42
N TYR A 171 -15.81 -3.27 6.84
CA TYR A 171 -15.60 -1.87 6.51
C TYR A 171 -14.38 -1.76 5.59
N VAL A 172 -14.59 -1.21 4.40
CA VAL A 172 -13.57 -1.09 3.36
C VAL A 172 -13.38 0.38 3.03
N GLY A 173 -12.24 0.94 3.43
CA GLY A 173 -11.86 2.30 3.03
C GLY A 173 -11.66 2.38 1.50
N ARG A 174 -12.32 3.35 0.88
CA ARG A 174 -12.19 3.69 -0.55
C ARG A 174 -11.33 4.93 -0.73
N SER A 175 -10.61 5.01 -1.85
CA SER A 175 -9.71 6.15 -2.16
C SER A 175 -9.66 6.42 -3.65
#